data_AF-A0AAJ3HQ06-F1
#
_entry.id   AF-A0AAJ3HQ06-F1
#
_cell.length_a   1.000
_cell.length_b   1.000
_cell.length_c   1.000
_cell.angle_alpha   90.00
_cell.angle_beta   90.00
_cell.angle_gamma   90.00
#
_symmetry.space_group_name_H-M   'P 1'
#
loop_
_entity.id
_entity.type
_entity.pdbx_description
1 polymer ?
#
loop_
_entity_poly.entity_id
_entity_poly.type
_entity_poly.pdbx_seq_one_letter_code
_entity_poly.pdbx_strand_id
1 'polypeptide(L)'
;MVSFSALSDCLPLIEGKMTKGQFDNHQTHCFTLDLTKERYVDLKIEGIQHLRLVKPDGTHIRSLLKEVPADGQQKVRFLSPETAQYQLIAQGEASTSWQFTFTTQPYKPLEKNANIATISPRLQVLTQDLNNKTLQAFWQYISQQGAPLIEPYDNDKKLVTFLWQGAKSNVYLLGSPAGNHDPLTRLENSDIWYRSYIVPNDTLMQYKLAPDVPIIEGSTAFEQRRAILTTAQADPLNPQASPQQSEDVYNHFSLLSLDAQRECQLPDILQRTIKGKTEVFRFNSQILNNEREIALYQPAQLMKIPRMLVLFDGQTYRRQYGIDKFFDKQIEEGKLAPMMILFVDSIDSDRRSVELPPNPDFYRFLADELFVWLEKEKGIRVSGEETIVSGSSYGGLASAWVAFNRPDRFGKVLSMSGSFWWSPEKEDPEWLIRQFDQADKKPLTFFLEAGLFESRGGLGGILNNNRHLKQVLENKGYSVKSLEMASGHDYISWCETLYIGAKALTEGKY
;
A
#
# COMPACT_ATOMS: atom_id res chain seq x y z
N MET A 1 11.11 3.83 -22.67
CA MET A 1 12.01 4.80 -22.01
C MET A 1 12.02 6.07 -22.85
N VAL A 2 11.30 7.11 -22.42
CA VAL A 2 11.46 8.44 -23.02
C VAL A 2 12.75 9.00 -22.43
N SER A 3 13.72 9.26 -23.29
CA SER A 3 14.97 9.95 -22.96
C SER A 3 14.61 11.40 -22.59
N PHE A 4 14.84 11.79 -21.34
CA PHE A 4 14.66 13.18 -20.89
C PHE A 4 15.99 13.92 -21.09
N SER A 5 16.09 14.73 -22.14
CA SER A 5 17.15 15.74 -22.22
C SER A 5 16.94 16.78 -21.11
N ALA A 6 18.01 17.18 -20.43
CA ALA A 6 17.98 18.34 -19.54
C ALA A 6 17.36 19.52 -20.29
N LEU A 7 16.25 20.07 -19.77
CA LEU A 7 15.64 21.27 -20.33
C LEU A 7 16.58 22.44 -20.04
N SER A 8 16.98 23.19 -21.07
CA SER A 8 17.96 24.28 -20.93
C SER A 8 17.43 25.50 -20.16
N ASP A 9 16.11 25.62 -20.00
CA ASP A 9 15.44 26.77 -19.39
C ASP A 9 14.62 26.35 -18.14
N CYS A 10 15.30 25.89 -17.10
CA CYS A 10 14.66 25.54 -15.82
C CYS A 10 14.42 26.80 -14.95
N LEU A 11 13.23 26.89 -14.33
CA LEU A 11 12.88 28.01 -13.47
C LEU A 11 13.52 27.87 -12.07
N PRO A 12 14.27 28.87 -11.56
CA PRO A 12 14.85 28.78 -10.24
C PRO A 12 13.79 28.91 -9.14
N LEU A 13 13.82 27.97 -8.20
CA LEU A 13 12.96 28.00 -7.02
C LEU A 13 13.66 28.72 -5.87
N ILE A 14 12.92 29.60 -5.19
CA ILE A 14 13.41 30.32 -4.03
C ILE A 14 12.76 29.72 -2.79
N GLU A 15 13.58 29.35 -1.81
CA GLU A 15 13.11 28.74 -0.56
C GLU A 15 12.09 29.64 0.16
N GLY A 16 11.01 29.04 0.65
CA GLY A 16 9.92 29.73 1.36
C GLY A 16 9.02 30.59 0.46
N LYS A 17 9.35 30.76 -0.83
CA LYS A 17 8.53 31.52 -1.78
C LYS A 17 7.63 30.58 -2.58
N MET A 18 6.36 30.94 -2.68
CA MET A 18 5.42 30.25 -3.56
C MET A 18 5.72 30.59 -5.02
N THR A 19 5.88 29.55 -5.84
CA THR A 19 5.97 29.63 -7.29
C THR A 19 4.72 28.99 -7.89
N LYS A 20 4.13 29.64 -8.89
CA LYS A 20 2.92 29.14 -9.56
C LYS A 20 2.98 29.41 -11.05
N GLY A 21 2.23 28.61 -11.81
CA GLY A 21 2.11 28.74 -13.26
C GLY A 21 1.06 27.80 -13.81
N GLN A 22 1.10 27.56 -15.11
CA GLN A 22 0.24 26.60 -15.79
C GLN A 22 1.08 25.68 -16.67
N PHE A 23 0.65 24.43 -16.84
CA PHE A 23 1.26 23.53 -17.82
C PHE A 23 0.92 24.01 -19.22
N ASP A 24 1.94 24.13 -20.06
CA ASP A 24 1.77 24.38 -21.48
C ASP A 24 1.41 23.07 -22.21
N ASN A 25 1.35 23.12 -23.54
CA ASN A 25 1.03 21.93 -24.34
C ASN A 25 2.11 20.83 -24.25
N HIS A 26 3.32 21.13 -23.76
CA HIS A 26 4.39 20.15 -23.55
C HIS A 26 4.22 19.38 -22.23
N GLN A 27 3.28 19.80 -21.35
CA GLN A 27 2.88 19.09 -20.14
C GLN A 27 4.03 18.81 -19.15
N THR A 28 5.17 19.48 -19.32
CA THR A 28 6.38 19.26 -18.53
C THR A 28 7.03 20.60 -18.21
N HIS A 29 7.37 20.82 -16.94
CA HIS A 29 8.12 21.99 -16.48
C HIS A 29 9.36 21.54 -15.69
N CYS A 30 10.46 22.28 -15.86
CA CYS A 30 11.68 22.07 -15.10
C CYS A 30 11.91 23.20 -14.10
N PHE A 31 12.35 22.83 -12.90
CA PHE A 31 12.74 23.78 -11.87
C PHE A 31 14.15 23.46 -11.36
N THR A 32 14.94 24.48 -11.03
CA THR A 32 16.22 24.29 -10.32
C THR A 32 16.07 24.60 -8.84
N LEU A 33 16.80 23.84 -8.02
CA LEU A 33 16.90 24.04 -6.59
C LEU A 33 18.33 23.78 -6.14
N ASP A 34 18.88 24.69 -5.34
CA ASP A 34 20.16 24.52 -4.69
C ASP A 34 19.93 23.92 -3.30
N LEU A 35 20.45 22.72 -3.08
CA LEU A 35 20.32 22.03 -1.81
C LEU A 35 21.68 21.95 -1.11
N THR A 36 21.65 22.07 0.21
CA THR A 36 22.80 21.84 1.07
C THR A 36 22.66 20.51 1.79
N LYS A 37 23.77 19.79 1.92
CA LYS A 37 23.83 18.51 2.63
C LYS A 37 23.33 18.66 4.07
N GLU A 38 22.86 17.56 4.64
CA GLU A 38 22.34 17.52 6.02
C GLU A 38 21.16 18.48 6.23
N ARG A 39 20.26 18.48 5.25
CA ARG A 39 18.94 19.09 5.35
C ARG A 39 17.88 18.16 4.80
N TYR A 40 16.66 18.24 5.31
CA TYR A 40 15.51 17.65 4.64
C TYR A 40 14.70 18.74 3.96
N VAL A 41 14.06 18.37 2.85
CA VAL A 41 13.23 19.25 2.03
C VAL A 41 11.78 18.86 2.27
N ASP A 42 10.96 19.87 2.58
CA ASP A 42 9.50 19.77 2.63
C ASP A 42 8.92 20.49 1.41
N LEU A 43 8.12 19.76 0.64
CA LEU A 43 7.43 20.24 -0.55
C LEU A 43 5.93 20.28 -0.31
N LYS A 44 5.31 21.40 -0.64
CA LYS A 44 3.86 21.54 -0.81
C LYS A 44 3.57 21.79 -2.27
N ILE A 45 2.77 20.90 -2.86
CA ILE A 45 2.56 20.82 -4.30
C ILE A 45 1.05 20.73 -4.57
N GLU A 46 0.58 21.41 -5.60
CA GLU A 46 -0.76 21.26 -6.16
C GLU A 46 -0.67 21.40 -7.67
N GLY A 47 -1.54 20.70 -8.41
CA GLY A 47 -1.56 20.77 -9.88
C GLY A 47 -0.55 19.89 -10.59
N ILE A 48 0.35 19.19 -9.87
CA ILE A 48 1.43 18.38 -10.47
C ILE A 48 1.14 16.89 -10.24
N GLN A 49 1.01 16.14 -11.32
CA GLN A 49 0.65 14.71 -11.30
C GLN A 49 1.87 13.79 -11.16
N HIS A 50 3.02 14.23 -11.69
CA HIS A 50 4.30 13.52 -11.56
C HIS A 50 5.41 14.50 -11.23
N LEU A 51 6.28 14.12 -10.31
CA LEU A 51 7.42 14.94 -9.90
C LEU A 51 8.64 14.06 -9.67
N ARG A 52 9.75 14.38 -10.35
CA ARG A 52 11.03 13.70 -10.20
C ARG A 52 12.12 14.66 -9.76
N LEU A 53 12.98 14.20 -8.86
CA LEU A 53 14.23 14.85 -8.51
C LEU A 53 15.36 14.22 -9.33
N VAL A 54 16.11 15.05 -10.06
CA VAL A 54 17.22 14.63 -10.92
C VAL A 54 18.44 15.54 -10.72
N LYS A 55 19.64 15.06 -11.09
CA LYS A 55 20.83 15.90 -11.21
C LYS A 55 20.79 16.73 -12.51
N PRO A 56 21.59 17.81 -12.64
CA PRO A 56 21.63 18.62 -13.86
C PRO A 56 22.04 17.83 -15.13
N ASP A 57 22.74 16.71 -14.98
CA ASP A 57 23.09 15.79 -16.08
C ASP A 57 21.95 14.83 -16.47
N GLY A 58 20.78 14.94 -15.81
CA GLY A 58 19.61 14.09 -16.04
C GLY A 58 19.59 12.80 -15.20
N THR A 59 20.59 12.54 -14.37
CA THR A 59 20.62 11.34 -13.51
C THR A 59 19.46 11.34 -12.53
N HIS A 60 18.64 10.28 -12.56
CA HIS A 60 17.50 10.12 -11.65
C HIS A 60 17.95 9.93 -10.19
N ILE A 61 17.29 10.63 -9.27
CA ILE A 61 17.54 10.49 -7.83
C ILE A 61 16.33 9.89 -7.12
N ARG A 62 15.14 10.47 -7.33
CA ARG A 62 13.92 10.02 -6.65
C ARG A 62 12.68 10.48 -7.38
N SER A 63 11.71 9.58 -7.54
CA SER A 63 10.34 9.95 -7.88
C SER A 63 9.60 10.35 -6.61
N LEU A 64 9.12 11.59 -6.62
CA LEU A 64 8.49 12.25 -5.48
C LEU A 64 6.96 12.15 -5.54
N LEU A 65 6.39 12.22 -6.74
CA LEU A 65 4.97 12.01 -7.03
C LEU A 65 4.81 11.14 -8.27
N LYS A 66 3.80 10.27 -8.27
CA LYS A 66 3.48 9.40 -9.40
C LYS A 66 1.96 9.23 -9.52
N GLU A 67 1.42 9.66 -10.66
CA GLU A 67 0.00 9.49 -11.03
C GLU A 67 -0.97 10.06 -9.99
N VAL A 68 -0.63 11.18 -9.35
CA VAL A 68 -1.56 11.86 -8.43
C VAL A 68 -2.59 12.68 -9.22
N PRO A 69 -3.79 12.93 -8.66
CA PRO A 69 -4.81 13.75 -9.31
C PRO A 69 -4.33 15.19 -9.55
N ALA A 70 -4.78 15.79 -10.66
CA ALA A 70 -4.42 17.16 -11.03
C ALA A 70 -4.96 18.20 -10.04
N ASP A 71 -6.08 17.93 -9.38
CA ASP A 71 -6.71 18.79 -8.36
C ASP A 71 -6.21 18.49 -6.93
N GLY A 72 -5.29 17.54 -6.76
CA GLY A 72 -4.82 17.07 -5.46
C GLY A 72 -3.74 17.98 -4.86
N GLN A 73 -3.77 18.12 -3.54
CA GLN A 73 -2.67 18.71 -2.76
C GLN A 73 -1.76 17.62 -2.22
N GLN A 74 -0.46 17.78 -2.40
CA GLN A 74 0.54 16.80 -2.00
C GLN A 74 1.58 17.42 -1.08
N LYS A 75 1.95 16.67 -0.04
CA LYS A 75 3.07 16.98 0.86
C LYS A 75 4.14 15.91 0.69
N VAL A 76 5.30 16.30 0.18
CA VAL A 76 6.42 15.37 -0.03
C VAL A 76 7.61 15.79 0.83
N ARG A 77 8.30 14.82 1.41
CA ARG A 77 9.52 15.02 2.20
C ARG A 77 10.62 14.10 1.72
N PHE A 78 11.84 14.63 1.57
CA PHE A 78 13.03 13.83 1.26
C PHE A 78 14.29 14.44 1.88
N LEU A 79 15.30 13.61 2.10
CA LEU A 79 16.62 14.05 2.58
C LEU A 79 17.45 14.59 1.42
N SER A 80 18.10 15.74 1.61
CA SER A 80 19.07 16.25 0.64
C SER A 80 20.26 15.26 0.52
N PRO A 81 20.54 14.73 -0.68
CA PRO A 81 21.60 13.73 -0.84
C PRO A 81 23.00 14.31 -0.61
N GLU A 82 23.30 15.45 -1.23
CA GLU A 82 24.58 16.14 -1.16
C GLU A 82 24.39 17.66 -1.38
N THR A 83 25.43 18.45 -1.06
CA THR A 83 25.44 19.88 -1.39
C THR A 83 25.65 20.02 -2.90
N ALA A 84 24.58 20.27 -3.63
CA ALA A 84 24.57 20.37 -5.07
C ALA A 84 23.32 21.11 -5.57
N GLN A 85 23.37 21.52 -6.84
CA GLN A 85 22.19 21.93 -7.57
C GLN A 85 21.46 20.69 -8.10
N TYR A 86 20.13 20.69 -8.01
CA TYR A 86 19.25 19.66 -8.55
C TYR A 86 18.22 20.28 -9.49
N GLN A 87 17.52 19.40 -10.21
CA GLN A 87 16.35 19.75 -10.99
C GLN A 87 15.13 18.96 -10.52
N LEU A 88 13.98 19.63 -10.48
CA LEU A 88 12.67 19.02 -10.34
C LEU A 88 11.97 19.02 -11.69
N ILE A 89 11.65 17.83 -12.19
CA ILE A 89 10.90 17.65 -13.43
C ILE A 89 9.45 17.36 -13.06
N ALA A 90 8.58 18.33 -13.30
CA ALA A 90 7.15 18.26 -13.03
C ALA A 90 6.37 17.96 -14.30
N GLN A 91 5.35 17.10 -14.21
CA GLN A 91 4.43 16.83 -15.30
C GLN A 91 2.99 16.91 -14.84
N GLY A 92 2.11 17.36 -15.72
CA GLY A 92 0.68 17.50 -15.47
C GLY A 92 -0.11 17.84 -16.72
N GLU A 93 -1.44 17.82 -16.60
CA GLU A 93 -2.35 18.09 -17.71
C GLU A 93 -2.23 19.51 -18.25
N ALA A 94 -2.28 19.67 -19.58
CA ALA A 94 -2.20 20.96 -20.24
C ALA A 94 -3.27 21.94 -19.71
N SER A 95 -2.90 23.21 -19.55
CA SER A 95 -3.75 24.28 -18.97
C SER A 95 -4.10 24.11 -17.48
N THR A 96 -3.63 23.04 -16.81
CA THR A 96 -3.78 22.91 -15.36
C THR A 96 -2.84 23.86 -14.65
N SER A 97 -3.38 24.58 -13.66
CA SER A 97 -2.57 25.46 -12.81
C SER A 97 -1.81 24.63 -11.80
N TRP A 98 -0.53 24.94 -11.62
CA TRP A 98 0.31 24.32 -10.61
C TRP A 98 0.83 25.36 -9.63
N GLN A 99 1.00 24.94 -8.39
CA GLN A 99 1.69 25.73 -7.38
C GLN A 99 2.66 24.86 -6.59
N PHE A 100 3.75 25.48 -6.19
CA PHE A 100 4.88 24.83 -5.58
C PHE A 100 5.47 25.74 -4.49
N THR A 101 5.75 25.17 -3.32
CA THR A 101 6.56 25.82 -2.29
C THR A 101 7.47 24.77 -1.67
N PHE A 102 8.73 25.13 -1.44
CA PHE A 102 9.64 24.30 -0.68
C PHE A 102 10.24 25.06 0.49
N THR A 103 10.53 24.31 1.55
CA THR A 103 11.34 24.75 2.67
C THR A 103 12.35 23.67 3.00
N THR A 104 13.51 24.07 3.46
CA THR A 104 14.53 23.16 3.94
C THR A 104 14.70 23.34 5.44
N GLN A 105 15.02 22.26 6.14
CA GLN A 105 15.22 22.27 7.58
C GLN A 105 16.51 21.51 7.91
N PRO A 106 17.25 21.91 8.96
CA PRO A 106 18.41 21.15 9.41
C PRO A 106 18.06 19.68 9.65
N TYR A 107 18.90 18.79 9.16
CA TYR A 107 18.75 17.37 9.41
C TYR A 107 19.51 17.00 10.67
N LYS A 108 18.79 16.44 11.65
CA LYS A 108 19.37 15.75 12.79
C LYS A 108 18.67 14.40 12.93
N PRO A 109 19.39 13.27 12.84
CA PRO A 109 18.78 11.97 13.03
C PRO A 109 18.33 11.83 14.49
N LEU A 110 17.18 11.15 14.67
CA LEU A 110 16.69 10.82 16.00
C LEU A 110 17.64 9.84 16.67
N GLU A 111 18.14 10.16 17.86
CA GLU A 111 18.93 9.22 18.64
C GLU A 111 18.02 8.11 19.16
N LYS A 112 18.06 6.94 18.51
CA LYS A 112 17.22 5.80 18.88
C LYS A 112 17.92 4.47 18.61
N ASN A 113 18.26 3.80 19.71
CA ASN A 113 18.60 2.39 19.75
C ASN A 113 17.49 1.63 20.50
N ALA A 114 16.99 0.53 19.94
CA ALA A 114 15.96 -0.26 20.60
C ALA A 114 16.49 -1.06 21.79
N ASN A 115 17.80 -1.32 21.87
CA ASN A 115 18.46 -2.07 22.95
C ASN A 115 17.84 -3.45 23.20
N ILE A 116 17.46 -4.16 22.13
CA ILE A 116 16.86 -5.49 22.19
C ILE A 116 17.97 -6.54 22.05
N ALA A 117 18.07 -7.46 23.00
CA ALA A 117 19.04 -8.56 22.94
C ALA A 117 18.89 -9.40 21.67
N THR A 118 20.01 -9.81 21.07
CA THR A 118 19.97 -10.65 19.88
C THR A 118 19.59 -12.09 20.21
N ILE A 119 18.64 -12.62 19.43
CA ILE A 119 18.24 -14.03 19.46
C ILE A 119 18.74 -14.79 18.22
N SER A 120 19.42 -14.12 17.29
CA SER A 120 20.02 -14.73 16.09
C SER A 120 21.28 -15.48 16.48
N PRO A 121 21.35 -16.81 16.28
CA PRO A 121 22.58 -17.59 16.53
C PRO A 121 23.77 -17.04 15.74
N ARG A 122 23.58 -16.63 14.49
CA ARG A 122 24.66 -16.05 13.67
C ARG A 122 25.18 -14.74 14.24
N LEU A 123 24.29 -13.84 14.69
CA LEU A 123 24.72 -12.60 15.34
C LEU A 123 25.39 -12.87 16.70
N GLN A 124 24.91 -13.84 17.48
CA GLN A 124 25.54 -14.23 18.74
C GLN A 124 26.97 -14.74 18.54
N VAL A 125 27.20 -15.57 17.53
CA VAL A 125 28.55 -16.02 17.15
C VAL A 125 29.42 -14.86 16.70
N LEU A 126 28.88 -13.95 15.88
CA LEU A 126 29.62 -12.77 15.41
C LEU A 126 30.07 -11.87 16.58
N THR A 127 29.24 -11.69 17.61
CA THR A 127 29.57 -10.88 18.79
C THR A 127 30.73 -11.46 19.60
N GLN A 128 31.00 -12.77 19.54
CA GLN A 128 32.09 -13.39 20.29
C GLN A 128 33.49 -13.02 19.75
N ASP A 129 33.60 -12.69 18.46
CA ASP A 129 34.83 -12.25 17.80
C ASP A 129 34.56 -11.06 16.87
N LEU A 130 34.02 -9.99 17.42
CA LEU A 130 33.63 -8.80 16.66
C LEU A 130 34.86 -7.96 16.29
N ASN A 131 35.30 -8.07 15.04
CA ASN A 131 36.42 -7.34 14.48
C ASN A 131 36.20 -7.03 12.99
N ASN A 132 37.06 -6.20 12.38
CA ASN A 132 36.89 -5.79 10.98
C ASN A 132 36.82 -6.96 9.99
N LYS A 133 37.57 -8.05 10.24
CA LYS A 133 37.59 -9.22 9.35
C LYS A 133 36.29 -10.01 9.46
N THR A 134 35.78 -10.22 10.68
CA THR A 134 34.50 -10.94 10.88
C THR A 134 33.30 -10.13 10.42
N LEU A 135 33.32 -8.80 10.61
CA LEU A 135 32.32 -7.88 10.05
C LEU A 135 32.31 -7.91 8.52
N GLN A 136 33.47 -7.82 7.88
CA GLN A 136 33.56 -7.89 6.41
C GLN A 136 33.05 -9.24 5.89
N ALA A 137 33.43 -10.35 6.54
CA ALA A 137 32.96 -11.68 6.18
C ALA A 137 31.43 -11.82 6.36
N PHE A 138 30.87 -11.25 7.43
CA PHE A 138 29.42 -11.23 7.66
C PHE A 138 28.70 -10.48 6.54
N TRP A 139 29.13 -9.26 6.21
CA TRP A 139 28.48 -8.48 5.15
C TRP A 139 28.64 -9.12 3.78
N GLN A 140 29.80 -9.70 3.48
CA GLN A 140 29.98 -10.48 2.25
C GLN A 140 29.00 -11.66 2.17
N TYR A 141 28.77 -12.36 3.28
CA TYR A 141 27.78 -13.42 3.35
C TYR A 141 26.36 -12.90 3.12
N ILE A 142 25.95 -11.82 3.79
CA ILE A 142 24.60 -11.24 3.62
C ILE A 142 24.40 -10.72 2.18
N SER A 143 25.39 -10.06 1.58
CA SER A 143 25.28 -9.61 0.18
C SER A 143 25.15 -10.77 -0.82
N GLN A 144 25.65 -11.96 -0.49
CA GLN A 144 25.52 -13.14 -1.34
C GLN A 144 24.20 -13.90 -1.13
N GLN A 145 23.72 -13.99 0.11
CA GLN A 145 22.49 -14.73 0.44
C GLN A 145 21.22 -13.89 0.35
N GLY A 146 21.35 -12.58 0.48
CA GLY A 146 20.26 -11.62 0.61
C GLY A 146 19.83 -11.39 2.06
N ALA A 147 19.10 -10.29 2.25
CA ALA A 147 18.41 -9.94 3.49
C ALA A 147 16.87 -10.11 3.31
N PRO A 148 16.11 -10.32 4.40
CA PRO A 148 16.56 -10.47 5.78
C PRO A 148 17.27 -11.83 6.01
N LEU A 149 18.03 -11.93 7.09
CA LEU A 149 18.63 -13.20 7.51
C LEU A 149 17.54 -14.14 8.04
N ILE A 150 17.38 -15.31 7.42
CA ILE A 150 16.39 -16.31 7.80
C ILE A 150 17.11 -17.50 8.44
N GLU A 151 16.74 -17.83 9.67
CA GLU A 151 17.31 -18.91 10.46
C GLU A 151 16.21 -19.90 10.91
N PRO A 152 16.53 -21.20 11.04
CA PRO A 152 15.61 -22.16 11.64
C PRO A 152 15.23 -21.76 13.08
N TYR A 153 13.98 -22.02 13.48
CA TYR A 153 13.54 -21.87 14.86
C TYR A 153 12.87 -23.14 15.37
N ASP A 154 11.75 -23.54 14.75
CA ASP A 154 11.09 -24.83 14.96
C ASP A 154 10.45 -25.33 13.64
N ASN A 155 9.56 -26.33 13.71
CA ASN A 155 8.89 -26.90 12.53
C ASN A 155 7.90 -25.92 11.87
N ASP A 156 7.29 -25.05 12.66
CA ASP A 156 6.17 -24.19 12.24
C ASP A 156 6.58 -22.73 12.09
N LYS A 157 7.79 -22.36 12.54
CA LYS A 157 8.27 -20.98 12.61
C LYS A 157 9.71 -20.84 12.16
N LYS A 158 10.03 -19.62 11.71
CA LYS A 158 11.39 -19.19 11.36
C LYS A 158 11.78 -17.98 12.21
N LEU A 159 13.08 -17.85 12.43
CA LEU A 159 13.67 -16.64 12.97
C LEU A 159 14.08 -15.74 11.79
N VAL A 160 13.50 -14.55 11.71
CA VAL A 160 13.80 -13.57 10.67
C VAL A 160 14.47 -12.36 11.30
N THR A 161 15.68 -12.03 10.83
CA THR A 161 16.47 -10.90 11.31
C THR A 161 16.66 -9.89 10.19
N PHE A 162 16.00 -8.73 10.33
CA PHE A 162 16.17 -7.58 9.47
C PHE A 162 17.49 -6.88 9.78
N LEU A 163 18.20 -6.44 8.76
CA LEU A 163 19.57 -5.92 8.87
C LEU A 163 19.71 -4.59 8.15
N TRP A 164 20.56 -3.71 8.67
CA TRP A 164 20.98 -2.51 7.97
C TRP A 164 22.45 -2.20 8.27
N GLN A 165 23.20 -1.77 7.25
CA GLN A 165 24.61 -1.45 7.37
C GLN A 165 24.85 0.07 7.46
N GLY A 166 25.55 0.51 8.50
CA GLY A 166 26.21 1.82 8.51
C GLY A 166 25.33 3.06 8.77
N ALA A 167 24.12 2.91 9.34
CA ALA A 167 23.34 4.06 9.80
C ALA A 167 24.02 4.77 10.98
N LYS A 168 23.84 6.11 11.04
CA LYS A 168 24.45 7.00 12.04
C LYS A 168 23.86 6.81 13.43
N SER A 169 22.53 6.94 13.58
CA SER A 169 21.88 7.07 14.90
C SER A 169 20.62 6.23 15.08
N ASN A 170 19.93 5.83 14.00
CA ASN A 170 18.78 4.93 14.09
C ASN A 170 18.53 4.19 12.77
N VAL A 171 17.76 3.11 12.86
CA VAL A 171 17.09 2.50 11.70
C VAL A 171 15.71 2.05 12.15
N TYR A 172 14.69 2.25 11.33
CA TYR A 172 13.35 1.74 11.58
C TYR A 172 12.95 0.71 10.53
N LEU A 173 12.29 -0.35 10.99
CA LEU A 173 11.51 -1.24 10.13
C LEU A 173 10.12 -0.65 9.95
N LEU A 174 9.74 -0.40 8.70
CA LEU A 174 8.41 0.04 8.31
C LEU A 174 7.60 -1.15 7.80
N GLY A 175 6.56 -1.53 8.56
CA GLY A 175 5.60 -2.57 8.20
C GLY A 175 5.43 -3.62 9.30
N SER A 176 5.06 -4.82 8.87
CA SER A 176 4.99 -6.05 9.68
C SER A 176 6.38 -6.49 10.17
N PRO A 177 6.52 -7.44 11.12
CA PRO A 177 5.47 -8.15 11.86
C PRO A 177 4.98 -7.43 13.12
N ALA A 178 5.49 -6.24 13.42
CA ALA A 178 5.09 -5.50 14.61
C ALA A 178 3.89 -4.56 14.40
N GLY A 179 3.47 -4.34 13.15
CA GLY A 179 2.37 -3.44 12.82
C GLY A 179 2.64 -1.96 13.14
N ASN A 180 3.92 -1.55 13.24
CA ASN A 180 4.33 -0.16 13.49
C ASN A 180 5.73 0.13 12.92
N HIS A 181 6.26 1.34 13.17
CA HIS A 181 7.63 1.72 12.88
C HIS A 181 8.52 1.26 14.04
N ASP A 182 9.10 0.08 13.91
CA ASP A 182 9.85 -0.56 14.99
C ASP A 182 11.35 -0.26 14.84
N PRO A 183 12.00 0.39 15.83
CA PRO A 183 13.42 0.74 15.73
C PRO A 183 14.32 -0.50 15.81
N LEU A 184 15.43 -0.53 15.09
CA LEU A 184 16.45 -1.57 15.19
C LEU A 184 17.38 -1.32 16.38
N THR A 185 18.16 -2.34 16.71
CA THR A 185 19.24 -2.30 17.70
C THR A 185 20.58 -2.27 17.00
N ARG A 186 21.51 -1.41 17.45
CA ARG A 186 22.90 -1.45 16.98
C ARG A 186 23.65 -2.58 17.69
N LEU A 187 24.33 -3.44 16.93
CA LEU A 187 25.12 -4.54 17.48
C LEU A 187 26.46 -3.98 18.00
N GLU A 188 26.54 -3.79 19.32
CA GLU A 188 27.71 -3.24 20.00
C GLU A 188 28.20 -1.93 19.33
N ASN A 189 29.51 -1.80 19.11
CA ASN A 189 30.15 -0.68 18.43
C ASN A 189 30.31 -0.87 16.91
N SER A 190 29.60 -1.84 16.31
CA SER A 190 29.71 -2.14 14.86
C SER A 190 28.81 -1.27 13.98
N ASP A 191 28.87 -1.50 12.67
CA ASP A 191 28.00 -0.91 11.65
C ASP A 191 26.70 -1.72 11.43
N ILE A 192 26.45 -2.79 12.19
CA ILE A 192 25.26 -3.64 12.07
C ILE A 192 24.12 -3.08 12.92
N TRP A 193 23.00 -2.80 12.28
CA TRP A 193 21.71 -2.62 12.91
C TRP A 193 20.84 -3.84 12.64
N TYR A 194 20.13 -4.34 13.66
CA TYR A 194 19.29 -5.52 13.53
C TYR A 194 17.95 -5.42 14.27
N ARG A 195 16.98 -6.20 13.80
CA ARG A 195 15.78 -6.54 14.57
C ARG A 195 15.29 -7.93 14.17
N SER A 196 15.07 -8.78 15.18
CA SER A 196 14.70 -10.18 14.97
C SER A 196 13.28 -10.47 15.43
N TYR A 197 12.61 -11.34 14.69
CA TYR A 197 11.27 -11.83 15.00
C TYR A 197 11.16 -13.32 14.74
N ILE A 198 10.43 -14.01 15.60
CA ILE A 198 9.99 -15.38 15.34
C ILE A 198 8.62 -15.29 14.68
N VAL A 199 8.50 -15.82 13.47
CA VAL A 199 7.29 -15.70 12.64
C VAL A 199 6.89 -17.07 12.08
N PRO A 200 5.61 -17.30 11.74
CA PRO A 200 5.18 -18.53 11.07
C PRO A 200 5.97 -18.83 9.79
N ASN A 201 6.17 -20.10 9.48
CA ASN A 201 6.95 -20.57 8.33
C ASN A 201 6.33 -20.21 6.96
N ASP A 202 5.08 -19.78 6.95
CA ASP A 202 4.33 -19.30 5.80
C ASP A 202 4.15 -17.78 5.79
N THR A 203 5.03 -17.03 6.49
CA THR A 203 4.95 -15.57 6.52
C THR A 203 5.08 -14.96 5.12
N LEU A 204 4.17 -14.03 4.80
CA LEU A 204 4.17 -13.21 3.60
C LEU A 204 3.95 -11.75 3.97
N MET A 205 4.93 -10.89 3.70
CA MET A 205 4.80 -9.46 4.01
C MET A 205 5.71 -8.60 3.14
N GLN A 206 5.37 -7.31 3.09
CA GLN A 206 6.20 -6.26 2.51
C GLN A 206 6.85 -5.44 3.62
N TYR A 207 8.04 -4.92 3.36
CA TYR A 207 8.69 -4.00 4.29
C TYR A 207 9.57 -2.98 3.60
N LYS A 208 9.88 -1.92 4.35
CA LYS A 208 10.95 -0.97 4.05
C LYS A 208 11.83 -0.79 5.28
N LEU A 209 13.07 -0.38 5.05
CA LEU A 209 13.97 0.09 6.09
C LEU A 209 14.13 1.60 5.94
N ALA A 210 14.18 2.30 7.07
CA ALA A 210 14.35 3.74 7.11
C ALA A 210 15.54 4.07 8.01
N PRO A 211 16.74 4.22 7.43
CA PRO A 211 17.90 4.68 8.19
C PRO A 211 17.75 6.14 8.59
N ASP A 212 18.31 6.46 9.75
CA ASP A 212 18.56 7.81 10.23
C ASP A 212 17.35 8.76 10.08
N VAL A 213 16.17 8.29 10.50
CA VAL A 213 14.93 9.07 10.48
C VAL A 213 15.14 10.38 11.24
N PRO A 214 14.79 11.54 10.65
CA PRO A 214 15.08 12.83 11.27
C PRO A 214 14.13 13.18 12.41
N ILE A 215 14.63 14.02 13.33
CA ILE A 215 13.80 14.79 14.26
C ILE A 215 13.11 15.91 13.47
N ILE A 216 11.82 16.09 13.70
CA ILE A 216 11.04 17.21 13.18
C ILE A 216 10.75 18.16 14.34
N GLU A 217 11.42 19.30 14.38
CA GLU A 217 11.28 20.28 15.46
C GLU A 217 9.84 20.83 15.56
N GLY A 218 9.34 20.96 16.79
CA GLY A 218 7.99 21.48 17.05
C GLY A 218 6.84 20.59 16.56
N SER A 219 7.12 19.36 16.12
CA SER A 219 6.12 18.48 15.53
C SER A 219 5.27 17.75 16.56
N THR A 220 4.04 17.43 16.15
CA THR A 220 3.19 16.46 16.86
C THR A 220 3.78 15.04 16.78
N ALA A 221 3.37 14.15 17.68
CA ALA A 221 3.78 12.74 17.62
C ALA A 221 3.44 12.08 16.27
N PHE A 222 2.32 12.48 15.65
CA PHE A 222 1.92 12.00 14.33
C PHE A 222 2.86 12.48 13.22
N GLU A 223 3.20 13.76 13.21
CA GLU A 223 4.14 14.33 12.25
C GLU A 223 5.56 13.74 12.40
N GLN A 224 6.03 13.57 13.64
CA GLN A 224 7.29 12.88 13.91
C GLN A 224 7.25 11.42 13.44
N ARG A 225 6.14 10.71 13.64
CA ARG A 225 5.96 9.34 13.15
C ARG A 225 6.04 9.28 11.62
N ARG A 226 5.50 10.29 10.92
CA ARG A 226 5.55 10.39 9.45
C ARG A 226 6.93 10.77 8.90
N ALA A 227 7.86 11.23 9.74
CA ALA A 227 9.23 11.54 9.33
C ALA A 227 9.96 10.33 8.73
N ILE A 228 9.53 9.10 9.03
CA ILE A 228 10.07 7.87 8.45
C ILE A 228 10.07 7.89 6.91
N LEU A 229 9.07 8.53 6.29
CA LEU A 229 8.91 8.58 4.82
C LEU A 229 10.04 9.35 4.13
N THR A 230 10.81 10.13 4.88
CA THR A 230 11.97 10.86 4.39
C THR A 230 13.02 9.92 3.84
N THR A 231 13.28 8.80 4.54
CA THR A 231 14.38 7.86 4.27
C THR A 231 13.92 6.42 4.05
N ALA A 232 12.63 6.11 4.27
CA ALA A 232 12.09 4.78 4.03
C ALA A 232 12.31 4.32 2.58
N GLN A 233 12.97 3.18 2.44
CA GLN A 233 13.35 2.60 1.16
C GLN A 233 13.35 1.07 1.22
N ALA A 234 13.32 0.43 0.05
CA ALA A 234 13.57 -0.98 -0.08
C ALA A 234 14.93 -1.33 0.55
N ASP A 235 14.99 -2.49 1.19
CA ASP A 235 16.20 -3.10 1.70
C ASP A 235 17.18 -3.35 0.54
N PRO A 236 18.34 -2.66 0.51
CA PRO A 236 19.31 -2.79 -0.57
C PRO A 236 19.89 -4.20 -0.73
N LEU A 237 19.79 -5.03 0.32
CA LEU A 237 20.30 -6.39 0.33
C LEU A 237 19.20 -7.43 0.09
N ASN A 238 17.93 -7.04 -0.02
CA ASN A 238 16.87 -7.97 -0.38
C ASN A 238 16.75 -8.08 -1.90
N PRO A 239 16.94 -9.27 -2.50
CA PRO A 239 16.87 -9.45 -3.94
C PRO A 239 15.44 -9.40 -4.51
N GLN A 240 14.41 -9.42 -3.65
CA GLN A 240 13.01 -9.48 -4.04
C GLN A 240 12.32 -8.14 -3.80
N ALA A 241 11.87 -7.52 -4.89
CA ALA A 241 11.04 -6.34 -4.87
C ALA A 241 9.55 -6.70 -4.95
N SER A 242 8.71 -5.92 -4.31
CA SER A 242 7.26 -6.03 -4.40
C SER A 242 6.60 -4.64 -4.52
N PRO A 243 5.61 -4.47 -5.42
CA PRO A 243 5.11 -5.46 -6.38
C PRO A 243 6.10 -5.77 -7.52
N GLN A 244 6.98 -4.83 -7.86
CA GLN A 244 8.09 -5.02 -8.78
C GLN A 244 9.17 -3.97 -8.47
N GLN A 245 10.35 -4.13 -9.05
CA GLN A 245 11.40 -3.12 -8.95
C GLN A 245 10.92 -1.80 -9.58
N SER A 246 11.21 -0.70 -8.90
CA SER A 246 10.93 0.65 -9.41
C SER A 246 12.20 1.34 -9.90
N GLU A 247 12.06 2.51 -10.49
CA GLU A 247 13.16 3.37 -10.97
C GLU A 247 14.08 3.84 -9.83
N ASP A 248 13.62 3.79 -8.58
CA ASP A 248 14.41 4.02 -7.39
C ASP A 248 13.98 3.14 -6.21
N VAL A 249 14.84 3.09 -5.19
CA VAL A 249 14.65 2.31 -3.95
C VAL A 249 13.53 2.84 -3.06
N TYR A 250 13.07 4.08 -3.24
CA TYR A 250 12.05 4.69 -2.40
C TYR A 250 10.63 4.31 -2.84
N ASN A 251 10.46 3.91 -4.10
CA ASN A 251 9.14 3.68 -4.72
C ASN A 251 8.78 2.20 -4.91
N HIS A 252 9.41 1.29 -4.19
CA HIS A 252 9.00 -0.12 -4.07
C HIS A 252 9.30 -0.68 -2.68
N PHE A 253 8.68 -1.81 -2.33
CA PHE A 253 8.94 -2.53 -1.07
C PHE A 253 9.88 -3.71 -1.30
N SER A 254 10.51 -4.17 -0.23
CA SER A 254 11.15 -5.48 -0.19
C SER A 254 10.14 -6.55 0.20
N LEU A 255 10.29 -7.75 -0.37
CA LEU A 255 9.41 -8.88 -0.11
C LEU A 255 10.04 -9.84 0.89
N LEU A 256 9.26 -10.29 1.87
CA LEU A 256 9.53 -11.50 2.63
C LEU A 256 8.45 -12.53 2.30
N SER A 257 8.84 -13.60 1.61
CA SER A 257 7.99 -14.78 1.38
C SER A 257 8.72 -16.02 1.87
N LEU A 258 8.28 -16.59 2.99
CA LEU A 258 8.89 -17.79 3.58
C LEU A 258 8.37 -19.10 2.96
N ASP A 259 7.15 -19.08 2.43
CA ASP A 259 6.62 -20.16 1.60
C ASP A 259 6.90 -19.86 0.12
N ALA A 260 7.30 -20.90 -0.61
CA ALA A 260 7.54 -20.86 -2.05
C ALA A 260 6.24 -21.07 -2.86
N GLN A 261 5.18 -21.63 -2.27
CA GLN A 261 3.92 -21.88 -2.97
C GLN A 261 2.92 -20.75 -2.72
N ARG A 262 2.82 -19.85 -3.69
CA ARG A 262 1.92 -18.69 -3.70
C ARG A 262 1.09 -18.68 -4.98
N GLU A 263 -0.16 -18.24 -4.94
CA GLU A 263 -0.96 -18.10 -6.16
C GLU A 263 -0.70 -16.73 -6.81
N CYS A 264 -0.60 -15.67 -6.01
CA CYS A 264 -0.22 -14.34 -6.41
C CYS A 264 1.32 -14.16 -6.45
N GLN A 265 1.95 -14.71 -7.48
CA GLN A 265 3.39 -14.57 -7.70
C GLN A 265 3.72 -13.34 -8.57
N LEU A 266 4.40 -12.36 -7.97
CA LEU A 266 4.95 -11.19 -8.66
C LEU A 266 6.47 -11.35 -8.85
N PRO A 267 7.06 -10.97 -10.00
CA PRO A 267 6.47 -10.16 -11.07
C PRO A 267 5.77 -10.95 -12.20
N ASP A 268 5.74 -12.29 -12.16
CA ASP A 268 5.23 -13.15 -13.25
C ASP A 268 3.84 -12.74 -13.75
N ILE A 269 2.92 -12.43 -12.82
CA ILE A 269 1.57 -11.94 -13.14
C ILE A 269 1.62 -10.62 -13.93
N LEU A 270 2.49 -9.68 -13.54
CA LEU A 270 2.56 -8.36 -14.16
C LEU A 270 3.05 -8.44 -15.61
N GLN A 271 3.86 -9.44 -15.94
CA GLN A 271 4.41 -9.65 -17.28
C GLN A 271 3.47 -10.44 -18.19
N ARG A 272 2.40 -11.03 -17.65
CA ARG A 272 1.43 -11.82 -18.41
C ARG A 272 0.62 -10.95 -19.38
N THR A 273 0.29 -11.54 -20.53
CA THR A 273 -0.75 -11.05 -21.45
C THR A 273 -2.12 -11.55 -21.01
N ILE A 274 -3.08 -10.64 -20.94
CA ILE A 274 -4.48 -10.95 -20.58
C ILE A 274 -5.23 -11.55 -21.78
N LYS A 275 -6.02 -12.61 -21.57
CA LYS A 275 -6.94 -13.18 -22.58
C LYS A 275 -8.30 -12.51 -22.57
N GLY A 276 -8.80 -12.15 -21.39
CA GLY A 276 -9.96 -11.29 -21.22
C GLY A 276 -9.67 -9.86 -21.70
N LYS A 277 -10.60 -8.94 -21.38
CA LYS A 277 -10.51 -7.54 -21.79
C LYS A 277 -10.74 -6.63 -20.60
N THR A 278 -9.81 -5.71 -20.37
CA THR A 278 -9.98 -4.60 -19.42
C THR A 278 -10.21 -3.31 -20.17
N GLU A 279 -11.34 -2.65 -19.91
CA GLU A 279 -11.68 -1.33 -20.46
C GLU A 279 -11.66 -0.28 -19.35
N VAL A 280 -11.11 0.90 -19.65
CA VAL A 280 -10.93 1.99 -18.67
C VAL A 280 -11.80 3.16 -19.07
N PHE A 281 -12.53 3.73 -18.10
CA PHE A 281 -13.46 4.83 -18.27
C PHE A 281 -13.18 5.94 -17.27
N ARG A 282 -13.41 7.18 -17.68
CA ARG A 282 -13.59 8.31 -16.75
C ARG A 282 -15.07 8.40 -16.41
N PHE A 283 -15.39 8.31 -15.13
CA PHE A 283 -16.74 8.35 -14.63
C PHE A 283 -16.95 9.59 -13.76
N ASN A 284 -17.88 10.45 -14.18
CA ASN A 284 -18.28 11.64 -13.44
C ASN A 284 -19.48 11.30 -12.55
N SER A 285 -19.30 11.38 -11.23
CA SER A 285 -20.35 11.18 -10.23
C SER A 285 -20.97 12.51 -9.85
N GLN A 286 -22.30 12.62 -9.98
CA GLN A 286 -23.03 13.78 -9.47
C GLN A 286 -23.16 13.70 -7.94
N ILE A 287 -23.30 12.49 -7.40
CA ILE A 287 -23.40 12.26 -5.95
C ILE A 287 -22.11 12.64 -5.22
N LEU A 288 -20.95 12.24 -5.74
CA LEU A 288 -19.65 12.53 -5.11
C LEU A 288 -19.02 13.83 -5.61
N ASN A 289 -19.62 14.46 -6.63
CA ASN A 289 -19.12 15.68 -7.25
C ASN A 289 -17.63 15.60 -7.64
N ASN A 290 -17.25 14.47 -8.24
CA ASN A 290 -15.91 14.25 -8.74
C ASN A 290 -15.90 13.29 -9.93
N GLU A 291 -14.76 13.26 -10.62
CA GLU A 291 -14.49 12.29 -11.66
C GLU A 291 -13.44 11.28 -11.18
N ARG A 292 -13.60 10.01 -11.54
CA ARG A 292 -12.64 8.95 -11.22
C ARG A 292 -12.45 7.95 -12.35
N GLU A 293 -11.36 7.20 -12.28
CA GLU A 293 -11.19 6.02 -13.13
C GLU A 293 -12.11 4.88 -12.66
N ILE A 294 -12.81 4.28 -13.61
CA ILE A 294 -13.48 2.99 -13.46
C ILE A 294 -12.88 2.05 -14.50
N ALA A 295 -12.32 0.91 -14.08
CA ALA A 295 -11.87 -0.11 -15.01
C ALA A 295 -12.74 -1.36 -14.90
N LEU A 296 -13.20 -1.87 -16.04
CA LEU A 296 -14.03 -3.06 -16.14
C LEU A 296 -13.24 -4.17 -16.84
N TYR A 297 -12.86 -5.19 -16.09
CA TYR A 297 -12.34 -6.45 -16.64
C TYR A 297 -13.48 -7.42 -16.92
N GLN A 298 -13.45 -8.04 -18.09
CA GLN A 298 -14.33 -9.13 -18.50
C GLN A 298 -13.50 -10.35 -18.93
N PRO A 299 -13.79 -11.55 -18.43
CA PRO A 299 -13.05 -12.76 -18.79
C PRO A 299 -13.39 -13.21 -20.22
N ALA A 300 -12.47 -13.93 -20.86
CA ALA A 300 -12.72 -14.54 -22.17
C ALA A 300 -13.68 -15.73 -22.08
N GLN A 301 -13.70 -16.40 -20.93
CA GLN A 301 -14.55 -17.56 -20.66
C GLN A 301 -16.00 -17.13 -20.42
N LEU A 302 -16.94 -17.89 -21.00
CA LEU A 302 -18.36 -17.62 -20.84
C LEU A 302 -18.80 -17.78 -19.37
N MET A 303 -19.43 -16.74 -18.84
CA MET A 303 -20.10 -16.77 -17.54
C MET A 303 -21.50 -17.37 -17.71
N LYS A 304 -21.75 -18.58 -17.18
CA LYS A 304 -23.11 -19.16 -17.13
C LYS A 304 -24.07 -18.32 -16.27
N ILE A 305 -23.54 -17.75 -15.20
CA ILE A 305 -24.21 -16.81 -14.31
C ILE A 305 -23.31 -15.57 -14.27
N PRO A 306 -23.81 -14.38 -14.63
CA PRO A 306 -23.03 -13.14 -14.51
C PRO A 306 -22.58 -12.94 -13.06
N ARG A 307 -21.28 -12.69 -12.85
CA ARG A 307 -20.70 -12.42 -11.54
C ARG A 307 -19.82 -11.19 -11.61
N MET A 308 -19.78 -10.43 -10.51
CA MET A 308 -18.97 -9.22 -10.44
C MET A 308 -18.25 -9.13 -9.10
N LEU A 309 -16.96 -8.79 -9.16
CA LEU A 309 -16.18 -8.29 -8.04
C LEU A 309 -16.04 -6.77 -8.20
N VAL A 310 -16.62 -5.99 -7.29
CA VAL A 310 -16.39 -4.55 -7.17
C VAL A 310 -15.24 -4.33 -6.20
N LEU A 311 -14.11 -3.80 -6.70
CA LEU A 311 -12.87 -3.71 -5.95
C LEU A 311 -12.44 -2.24 -5.77
N PHE A 312 -12.43 -1.78 -4.52
CA PHE A 312 -11.92 -0.46 -4.13
C PHE A 312 -10.39 -0.42 -4.18
N ASP A 313 -9.80 0.77 -4.14
CA ASP A 313 -8.37 1.00 -4.45
C ASP A 313 -8.00 0.40 -5.82
N GLY A 314 -8.93 0.50 -6.77
CA GLY A 314 -8.87 -0.17 -8.06
C GLY A 314 -7.64 0.20 -8.89
N GLN A 315 -7.17 1.44 -8.79
CA GLN A 315 -5.95 1.93 -9.41
C GLN A 315 -4.71 1.21 -8.87
N THR A 316 -4.63 0.92 -7.57
CA THR A 316 -3.50 0.21 -6.97
C THR A 316 -3.57 -1.27 -7.33
N TYR A 317 -4.71 -1.93 -7.11
CA TYR A 317 -4.86 -3.35 -7.42
C TYR A 317 -4.66 -3.68 -8.90
N ARG A 318 -5.21 -2.86 -9.81
CA ARG A 318 -5.06 -3.07 -11.25
C ARG A 318 -3.66 -2.73 -11.74
N ARG A 319 -3.16 -1.52 -11.46
CA ARG A 319 -1.92 -1.03 -12.09
C ARG A 319 -0.66 -1.55 -11.42
N GLN A 320 -0.67 -1.69 -10.09
CA GLN A 320 0.53 -2.08 -9.34
C GLN A 320 0.60 -3.59 -9.09
N TYR A 321 -0.53 -4.25 -8.82
CA TYR A 321 -0.60 -5.67 -8.49
C TYR A 321 -1.16 -6.56 -9.62
N GLY A 322 -1.66 -5.96 -10.70
CA GLY A 322 -2.11 -6.69 -11.89
C GLY A 322 -3.26 -7.66 -11.61
N ILE A 323 -4.20 -7.30 -10.73
CA ILE A 323 -5.28 -8.22 -10.31
C ILE A 323 -6.14 -8.69 -11.48
N ASP A 324 -6.33 -7.88 -12.52
CA ASP A 324 -7.01 -8.32 -13.75
C ASP A 324 -6.24 -9.44 -14.46
N LYS A 325 -4.92 -9.31 -14.60
CA LYS A 325 -4.05 -10.38 -15.15
C LYS A 325 -4.01 -11.61 -14.27
N PHE A 326 -4.01 -11.42 -12.95
CA PHE A 326 -3.99 -12.51 -11.98
C PHE A 326 -5.29 -13.32 -12.07
N PHE A 327 -6.45 -12.66 -11.99
CA PHE A 327 -7.74 -13.33 -12.08
C PHE A 327 -7.94 -13.96 -13.46
N ASP A 328 -7.49 -13.31 -14.53
CA ASP A 328 -7.54 -13.89 -15.87
C ASP A 328 -6.77 -15.22 -15.97
N LYS A 329 -5.57 -15.29 -15.40
CA LYS A 329 -4.81 -16.55 -15.29
C LYS A 329 -5.57 -17.60 -14.49
N GLN A 330 -6.11 -17.23 -13.32
CA GLN A 330 -6.80 -18.18 -12.44
C GLN A 330 -8.11 -18.70 -13.07
N ILE A 331 -8.81 -17.87 -13.84
CA ILE A 331 -10.00 -18.26 -14.60
C ILE A 331 -9.61 -19.16 -15.78
N GLU A 332 -8.52 -18.84 -16.48
CA GLU A 332 -8.01 -19.66 -17.58
C GLU A 332 -7.60 -21.07 -17.14
N GLU A 333 -6.96 -21.18 -15.97
CA GLU A 333 -6.54 -22.44 -15.38
C GLU A 333 -7.71 -23.23 -14.76
N GLY A 334 -8.95 -22.69 -14.80
CA GLY A 334 -10.12 -23.31 -14.19
C GLY A 334 -10.10 -23.30 -12.67
N LYS A 335 -9.21 -22.51 -12.06
CA LYS A 335 -9.00 -22.40 -10.61
C LYS A 335 -9.95 -21.39 -9.95
N LEU A 336 -10.56 -20.50 -10.73
CA LEU A 336 -11.54 -19.51 -10.30
C LEU A 336 -12.73 -19.51 -11.27
N ALA A 337 -13.95 -19.43 -10.75
CA ALA A 337 -15.13 -19.28 -11.60
C ALA A 337 -15.05 -17.97 -12.43
N PRO A 338 -15.42 -17.98 -13.72
CA PRO A 338 -15.42 -16.75 -14.53
C PRO A 338 -16.25 -15.64 -13.87
N MET A 339 -15.66 -14.46 -13.75
CA MET A 339 -16.29 -13.25 -13.19
C MET A 339 -15.70 -11.97 -13.79
N MET A 340 -16.51 -10.92 -13.80
CA MET A 340 -16.05 -9.56 -14.10
C MET A 340 -15.42 -8.92 -12.87
N ILE A 341 -14.52 -7.96 -13.08
CA ILE A 341 -14.00 -7.10 -12.01
C ILE A 341 -14.26 -5.64 -12.38
N LEU A 342 -14.92 -4.92 -11.49
CA LEU A 342 -15.13 -3.49 -11.56
C LEU A 342 -14.20 -2.80 -10.55
N PHE A 343 -13.07 -2.31 -11.05
CA PHE A 343 -12.11 -1.54 -10.26
C PHE A 343 -12.61 -0.11 -10.09
N VAL A 344 -12.76 0.33 -8.84
CA VAL A 344 -13.19 1.68 -8.48
C VAL A 344 -12.00 2.43 -7.89
N ASP A 345 -11.55 3.47 -8.58
CA ASP A 345 -10.46 4.33 -8.13
C ASP A 345 -10.85 5.11 -6.86
N SER A 346 -9.95 5.10 -5.88
CA SER A 346 -10.07 5.88 -4.64
C SER A 346 -9.40 7.26 -4.73
N ILE A 347 -8.87 7.59 -5.90
CA ILE A 347 -8.34 8.89 -6.34
C ILE A 347 -7.08 9.31 -5.58
N ASP A 348 -7.20 9.67 -4.31
CA ASP A 348 -6.07 10.00 -3.43
C ASP A 348 -6.38 9.72 -1.95
N SER A 349 -5.39 9.92 -1.09
CA SER A 349 -5.52 9.64 0.34
C SER A 349 -6.62 10.45 1.01
N ASP A 350 -6.83 11.70 0.60
CA ASP A 350 -7.77 12.60 1.26
C ASP A 350 -9.20 12.20 0.92
N ARG A 351 -9.52 12.05 -0.38
CA ARG A 351 -10.83 11.57 -0.84
C ARG A 351 -11.13 10.16 -0.33
N ARG A 352 -10.16 9.25 -0.41
CA ARG A 352 -10.28 7.89 0.15
C ARG A 352 -10.67 7.91 1.62
N SER A 353 -10.11 8.83 2.42
CA SER A 353 -10.39 8.93 3.86
C SER A 353 -11.77 9.48 4.20
N VAL A 354 -12.44 10.14 3.24
CA VAL A 354 -13.78 10.70 3.38
C VAL A 354 -14.83 9.76 2.77
N GLU A 355 -14.53 9.16 1.62
CA GLU A 355 -15.49 8.37 0.85
C GLU A 355 -15.63 6.92 1.34
N LEU A 356 -14.54 6.28 1.78
CA LEU A 356 -14.59 4.85 2.14
C LEU A 356 -15.15 4.57 3.55
N PRO A 357 -14.72 5.24 4.63
CA PRO A 357 -15.36 5.05 5.94
C PRO A 357 -16.86 5.37 5.84
N PRO A 358 -17.74 4.70 6.62
CA PRO A 358 -19.18 4.71 6.41
C PRO A 358 -19.77 6.04 5.94
N ASN A 359 -19.99 6.14 4.62
CA ASN A 359 -20.41 7.36 3.94
C ASN A 359 -21.68 7.08 3.10
N PRO A 360 -22.78 7.80 3.34
CA PRO A 360 -24.02 7.65 2.59
C PRO A 360 -23.91 7.95 1.09
N ASP A 361 -23.03 8.87 0.70
CA ASP A 361 -22.87 9.29 -0.69
C ASP A 361 -22.15 8.21 -1.48
N PHE A 362 -21.17 7.53 -0.86
CA PHE A 362 -20.37 6.52 -1.54
C PHE A 362 -21.19 5.28 -1.93
N TYR A 363 -22.02 4.73 -1.03
CA TYR A 363 -22.85 3.58 -1.41
C TYR A 363 -23.95 3.95 -2.41
N ARG A 364 -24.44 5.20 -2.39
CA ARG A 364 -25.42 5.70 -3.39
C ARG A 364 -24.76 5.88 -4.74
N PHE A 365 -23.56 6.44 -4.80
CA PHE A 365 -22.75 6.49 -6.03
C PHE A 365 -22.61 5.10 -6.65
N LEU A 366 -22.18 4.11 -5.86
CA LEU A 366 -22.00 2.75 -6.38
C LEU A 366 -23.31 2.15 -6.92
N ALA A 367 -24.40 2.27 -6.16
CA ALA A 367 -25.64 1.57 -6.47
C ALA A 367 -26.56 2.31 -7.45
N ASP A 368 -26.62 3.64 -7.37
CA ASP A 368 -27.61 4.48 -8.06
C ASP A 368 -27.02 5.21 -9.27
N GLU A 369 -25.68 5.35 -9.36
CA GLU A 369 -25.01 5.88 -10.55
C GLU A 369 -24.22 4.80 -11.28
N LEU A 370 -23.24 4.18 -10.60
CA LEU A 370 -22.28 3.29 -11.26
C LEU A 370 -22.92 1.98 -11.77
N PHE A 371 -23.75 1.33 -10.95
CA PHE A 371 -24.47 0.12 -11.39
C PHE A 371 -25.55 0.44 -12.42
N VAL A 372 -26.23 1.59 -12.30
CA VAL A 372 -27.19 2.04 -13.33
C VAL A 372 -26.49 2.28 -14.66
N TRP A 373 -25.28 2.84 -14.66
CA TRP A 373 -24.45 3.00 -15.84
C TRP A 373 -24.01 1.66 -16.44
N LEU A 374 -23.60 0.68 -15.62
CA LEU A 374 -23.31 -0.68 -16.11
C LEU A 374 -24.51 -1.29 -16.83
N GLU A 375 -25.71 -1.15 -16.27
CA GLU A 375 -26.92 -1.73 -16.84
C GLU A 375 -27.35 -1.03 -18.14
N LYS A 376 -27.31 0.31 -18.17
CA LYS A 376 -27.82 1.11 -19.29
C LYS A 376 -26.82 1.27 -20.43
N GLU A 377 -25.56 1.54 -20.10
CA GLU A 377 -24.52 1.89 -21.09
C GLU A 377 -23.64 0.69 -21.45
N LYS A 378 -23.49 -0.29 -20.55
CA LYS A 378 -22.71 -1.51 -20.82
C LYS A 378 -23.57 -2.76 -21.05
N GLY A 379 -24.88 -2.69 -20.76
CA GLY A 379 -25.77 -3.84 -20.87
C GLY A 379 -25.47 -4.95 -19.86
N ILE A 380 -24.71 -4.65 -18.81
CA ILE A 380 -24.26 -5.61 -17.81
C ILE A 380 -25.24 -5.59 -16.65
N ARG A 381 -25.92 -6.72 -16.42
CA ARG A 381 -26.82 -6.94 -15.28
C ARG A 381 -26.30 -8.09 -14.44
N VAL A 382 -26.08 -7.82 -13.16
CA VAL A 382 -25.61 -8.80 -12.17
C VAL A 382 -26.51 -8.70 -10.95
N SER A 383 -27.01 -9.84 -10.45
CA SER A 383 -27.83 -9.84 -9.24
C SER A 383 -26.99 -9.52 -8.01
N GLY A 384 -27.61 -8.96 -6.96
CA GLY A 384 -26.90 -8.72 -5.69
C GLY A 384 -26.25 -9.98 -5.12
N GLU A 385 -26.92 -11.13 -5.24
CA GLU A 385 -26.41 -12.44 -4.81
C GLU A 385 -25.12 -12.88 -5.51
N GLU A 386 -24.82 -12.34 -6.69
CA GLU A 386 -23.63 -12.67 -7.49
C GLU A 386 -22.63 -11.51 -7.60
N THR A 387 -22.85 -10.45 -6.81
CA THR A 387 -21.95 -9.30 -6.68
C THR A 387 -21.21 -9.35 -5.35
N ILE A 388 -19.88 -9.44 -5.43
CA ILE A 388 -18.95 -9.28 -4.32
C ILE A 388 -18.50 -7.82 -4.29
N VAL A 389 -18.62 -7.15 -3.14
CA VAL A 389 -17.94 -5.88 -2.88
C VAL A 389 -16.72 -6.11 -1.98
N SER A 390 -15.59 -5.53 -2.35
CA SER A 390 -14.29 -5.84 -1.76
C SER A 390 -13.37 -4.63 -1.66
N GLY A 391 -12.53 -4.65 -0.62
CA GLY A 391 -11.44 -3.70 -0.44
C GLY A 391 -10.59 -4.04 0.78
N SER A 392 -9.51 -3.29 0.96
CA SER A 392 -8.59 -3.43 2.11
C SER A 392 -8.66 -2.24 3.06
N SER A 393 -8.44 -2.47 4.36
CA SER A 393 -8.43 -1.37 5.35
C SER A 393 -9.78 -0.65 5.39
N TYR A 394 -9.81 0.68 5.16
CA TYR A 394 -11.07 1.41 4.92
C TYR A 394 -11.90 0.84 3.78
N GLY A 395 -11.30 0.24 2.76
CA GLY A 395 -12.05 -0.46 1.70
C GLY A 395 -12.79 -1.70 2.20
N GLY A 396 -12.23 -2.44 3.17
CA GLY A 396 -12.93 -3.58 3.79
C GLY A 396 -14.11 -3.13 4.66
N LEU A 397 -13.90 -2.06 5.44
CA LEU A 397 -14.94 -1.36 6.19
C LEU A 397 -16.06 -0.85 5.27
N ALA A 398 -15.69 -0.16 4.19
CA ALA A 398 -16.60 0.37 3.18
C ALA A 398 -17.42 -0.75 2.53
N SER A 399 -16.77 -1.88 2.22
CA SER A 399 -17.42 -3.03 1.58
C SER A 399 -18.55 -3.58 2.45
N ALA A 400 -18.31 -3.73 3.75
CA ALA A 400 -19.35 -4.13 4.71
C ALA A 400 -20.48 -3.08 4.81
N TRP A 401 -20.14 -1.78 4.82
CA TRP A 401 -21.13 -0.70 4.88
C TRP A 401 -21.99 -0.58 3.61
N VAL A 402 -21.39 -0.72 2.44
CA VAL A 402 -22.07 -0.72 1.13
C VAL A 402 -23.08 -1.86 1.07
N ALA A 403 -22.65 -3.09 1.41
CA ALA A 403 -23.54 -4.25 1.44
C ALA A 403 -24.63 -4.15 2.52
N PHE A 404 -24.32 -3.56 3.68
CA PHE A 404 -25.30 -3.30 4.74
C PHE A 404 -26.45 -2.41 4.23
N ASN A 405 -26.15 -1.38 3.44
CA ASN A 405 -27.17 -0.45 2.96
C ASN A 405 -27.83 -0.91 1.66
N ARG A 406 -27.11 -1.61 0.78
CA ARG A 406 -27.56 -2.01 -0.56
C ARG A 406 -27.41 -3.51 -0.82
N PRO A 407 -28.03 -4.39 0.00
CA PRO A 407 -27.98 -5.83 -0.23
C PRO A 407 -28.67 -6.26 -1.55
N ASP A 408 -29.52 -5.40 -2.13
CA ASP A 408 -30.14 -5.57 -3.44
C ASP A 408 -29.12 -5.53 -4.60
N ARG A 409 -27.97 -4.88 -4.39
CA ARG A 409 -26.87 -4.76 -5.37
C ARG A 409 -25.61 -5.50 -4.95
N PHE A 410 -25.36 -5.65 -3.65
CA PHE A 410 -24.13 -6.23 -3.10
C PHE A 410 -24.47 -7.25 -2.00
N GLY A 411 -24.61 -8.52 -2.37
CA GLY A 411 -24.99 -9.61 -1.46
C GLY A 411 -23.79 -10.32 -0.81
N LYS A 412 -22.57 -10.08 -1.30
CA LYS A 412 -21.34 -10.73 -0.80
C LYS A 412 -20.29 -9.68 -0.44
N VAL A 413 -19.64 -9.87 0.71
CA VAL A 413 -18.56 -9.00 1.21
C VAL A 413 -17.27 -9.79 1.30
N LEU A 414 -16.21 -9.29 0.67
CA LEU A 414 -14.84 -9.75 0.87
C LEU A 414 -14.06 -8.61 1.54
N SER A 415 -13.87 -8.69 2.85
CA SER A 415 -13.17 -7.64 3.62
C SER A 415 -11.77 -8.13 3.97
N MET A 416 -10.76 -7.35 3.58
CA MET A 416 -9.35 -7.65 3.89
C MET A 416 -8.80 -6.61 4.87
N SER A 417 -8.28 -7.06 6.01
CA SER A 417 -7.80 -6.19 7.10
C SER A 417 -8.75 -5.02 7.41
N GLY A 418 -10.05 -5.29 7.49
CA GLY A 418 -11.07 -4.24 7.55
C GLY A 418 -10.90 -3.33 8.76
N SER A 419 -10.96 -2.00 8.56
CA SER A 419 -10.75 -0.99 9.61
C SER A 419 -11.96 -0.85 10.56
N PHE A 420 -12.43 -1.95 11.12
CA PHE A 420 -13.60 -1.99 11.99
C PHE A 420 -13.39 -1.33 13.36
N TRP A 421 -12.17 -0.86 13.68
CA TRP A 421 -11.94 0.04 14.82
C TRP A 421 -12.58 1.42 14.63
N TRP A 422 -12.88 1.82 13.39
CA TRP A 422 -13.36 3.16 13.05
C TRP A 422 -14.68 3.52 13.74
N SER A 423 -14.85 4.81 14.02
CA SER A 423 -16.12 5.41 14.45
C SER A 423 -16.31 6.82 13.89
N PRO A 424 -17.57 7.29 13.78
CA PRO A 424 -17.86 8.70 13.59
C PRO A 424 -17.28 9.55 14.73
N GLU A 425 -17.17 10.85 14.50
CA GLU A 425 -16.78 11.77 15.57
C GLU A 425 -17.76 11.67 16.75
N LYS A 426 -17.22 11.55 17.97
CA LYS A 426 -17.99 11.43 19.24
C LYS A 426 -18.74 10.11 19.44
N GLU A 427 -18.48 9.11 18.60
CA GLU A 427 -18.98 7.75 18.75
C GLU A 427 -17.88 6.80 19.22
N ASP A 428 -18.28 5.74 19.92
CA ASP A 428 -17.34 4.72 20.39
C ASP A 428 -16.73 3.95 19.20
N PRO A 429 -15.45 3.50 19.28
CA PRO A 429 -14.82 2.61 18.30
C PRO A 429 -15.69 1.39 18.00
N GLU A 430 -15.50 0.74 16.84
CA GLU A 430 -16.35 -0.40 16.42
C GLU A 430 -17.80 -0.04 16.07
N TRP A 431 -18.01 1.18 15.57
CA TRP A 431 -19.35 1.67 15.25
C TRP A 431 -20.11 0.76 14.28
N LEU A 432 -19.46 0.29 13.20
CA LEU A 432 -20.12 -0.57 12.22
C LEU A 432 -20.46 -1.95 12.79
N ILE A 433 -19.64 -2.49 13.69
CA ILE A 433 -19.93 -3.76 14.36
C ILE A 433 -21.25 -3.63 15.14
N ARG A 434 -21.42 -2.52 15.89
CA ARG A 434 -22.67 -2.22 16.60
C ARG A 434 -23.87 -2.09 15.65
N GLN A 435 -23.69 -1.51 14.46
CA GLN A 435 -24.79 -1.43 13.48
C GLN A 435 -25.26 -2.81 13.02
N PHE A 436 -24.34 -3.76 12.80
CA PHE A 436 -24.69 -5.14 12.47
C PHE A 436 -25.37 -5.88 13.62
N ASP A 437 -24.94 -5.63 14.86
CA ASP A 437 -25.54 -6.22 16.05
C ASP A 437 -26.99 -5.74 16.26
N GLN A 438 -27.23 -4.44 16.07
CA GLN A 438 -28.53 -3.80 16.33
C GLN A 438 -29.55 -3.99 15.19
N ALA A 439 -29.11 -4.10 13.94
CA ALA A 439 -30.01 -4.19 12.79
C ALA A 439 -30.62 -5.58 12.59
N ASP A 440 -31.76 -5.66 11.90
CA ASP A 440 -32.27 -6.93 11.41
C ASP A 440 -31.28 -7.59 10.45
N LYS A 441 -31.27 -8.93 10.45
CA LYS A 441 -30.39 -9.71 9.58
C LYS A 441 -30.70 -9.44 8.11
N LYS A 442 -29.66 -9.10 7.35
CA LYS A 442 -29.70 -8.86 5.90
C LYS A 442 -29.30 -10.12 5.12
N PRO A 443 -29.67 -10.26 3.83
CA PRO A 443 -29.30 -11.43 3.01
C PRO A 443 -27.85 -11.33 2.51
N LEU A 444 -26.89 -11.33 3.44
CA LEU A 444 -25.46 -11.13 3.13
C LEU A 444 -24.62 -12.37 3.44
N THR A 445 -23.54 -12.56 2.68
CA THR A 445 -22.49 -13.55 2.92
C THR A 445 -21.14 -12.85 3.03
N PHE A 446 -20.32 -13.29 3.98
CA PHE A 446 -19.04 -12.64 4.29
C PHE A 446 -17.87 -13.59 4.11
N PHE A 447 -16.77 -13.05 3.58
CA PHE A 447 -15.43 -13.55 3.73
C PHE A 447 -14.59 -12.46 4.41
N LEU A 448 -14.07 -12.74 5.60
CA LEU A 448 -13.30 -11.80 6.40
C LEU A 448 -11.85 -12.27 6.51
N GLU A 449 -10.92 -11.40 6.18
CA GLU A 449 -9.49 -11.66 6.36
C GLU A 449 -8.84 -10.59 7.25
N ALA A 450 -7.88 -11.02 8.06
CA ALA A 450 -6.97 -10.14 8.78
C ALA A 450 -5.61 -10.83 9.01
N GLY A 451 -4.53 -10.06 8.97
CA GLY A 451 -3.18 -10.52 9.23
C GLY A 451 -2.90 -10.72 10.71
N LEU A 452 -2.13 -11.76 11.05
CA LEU A 452 -1.70 -12.07 12.42
C LEU A 452 -0.85 -10.95 13.04
N PHE A 453 -0.18 -10.14 12.21
CA PHE A 453 0.67 -9.04 12.66
C PHE A 453 -0.09 -7.72 12.90
N GLU A 454 -1.41 -7.73 12.73
CA GLU A 454 -2.26 -6.54 12.88
C GLU A 454 -2.92 -6.42 14.27
N SER A 455 -2.20 -6.83 15.31
CA SER A 455 -2.69 -6.91 16.69
C SER A 455 -2.40 -5.66 17.55
N ARG A 456 -1.77 -4.63 16.98
CA ARG A 456 -1.48 -3.36 17.67
C ARG A 456 -2.57 -2.32 17.40
N GLY A 457 -3.00 -1.65 18.47
CA GLY A 457 -4.00 -0.57 18.42
C GLY A 457 -4.98 -0.65 19.59
N GLY A 458 -5.90 0.31 19.67
CA GLY A 458 -7.04 0.22 20.59
C GLY A 458 -7.85 -1.05 20.31
N LEU A 459 -8.39 -1.67 21.38
CA LEU A 459 -9.15 -2.93 21.31
C LEU A 459 -8.37 -4.12 20.67
N GLY A 460 -7.04 -4.05 20.63
CA GLY A 460 -6.19 -5.12 20.10
C GLY A 460 -6.01 -5.13 18.58
N GLY A 461 -6.26 -3.99 17.93
CA GLY A 461 -5.94 -3.77 16.51
C GLY A 461 -6.90 -4.45 15.54
N ILE A 462 -6.62 -4.28 14.25
CA ILE A 462 -7.45 -4.75 13.12
C ILE A 462 -7.79 -6.23 13.27
N LEU A 463 -6.83 -7.07 13.66
CA LEU A 463 -7.08 -8.51 13.85
C LEU A 463 -8.23 -8.77 14.83
N ASN A 464 -8.22 -8.12 15.99
CA ASN A 464 -9.25 -8.35 17.01
C ASN A 464 -10.59 -7.71 16.64
N ASN A 465 -10.61 -6.54 16.01
CA ASN A 465 -11.87 -5.96 15.53
C ASN A 465 -12.52 -6.84 14.43
N ASN A 466 -11.72 -7.47 13.56
CA ASN A 466 -12.23 -8.42 12.56
C ASN A 466 -12.77 -9.71 13.21
N ARG A 467 -12.09 -10.24 14.24
CA ARG A 467 -12.59 -11.35 15.06
C ARG A 467 -13.91 -11.01 15.76
N HIS A 468 -14.03 -9.80 16.30
CA HIS A 468 -15.26 -9.34 16.96
C HIS A 468 -16.41 -9.21 15.95
N LEU A 469 -16.17 -8.61 14.78
CA LEU A 469 -17.17 -8.54 13.72
C LEU A 469 -17.64 -9.95 13.30
N LYS A 470 -16.72 -10.88 13.09
CA LYS A 470 -17.05 -12.28 12.78
C LYS A 470 -18.01 -12.85 13.82
N GLN A 471 -17.69 -12.71 15.11
CA GLN A 471 -18.53 -13.21 16.19
C GLN A 471 -19.93 -12.61 16.17
N VAL A 472 -20.06 -11.29 15.98
CA VAL A 472 -21.36 -10.60 15.88
C VAL A 472 -22.14 -11.13 14.68
N LEU A 473 -21.51 -11.25 13.52
CA LEU A 473 -22.16 -11.75 12.31
C LEU A 473 -22.63 -13.22 12.46
N GLU A 474 -21.81 -14.08 13.05
CA GLU A 474 -22.19 -15.48 13.33
C GLU A 474 -23.36 -15.57 14.31
N ASN A 475 -23.35 -14.77 15.38
CA ASN A 475 -24.45 -14.70 16.35
C ASN A 475 -25.77 -14.20 15.72
N LYS A 476 -25.68 -13.28 14.74
CA LYS A 476 -26.83 -12.81 13.95
C LYS A 476 -27.22 -13.80 12.83
N GLY A 477 -26.52 -14.93 12.71
CA GLY A 477 -26.81 -16.02 11.78
C GLY A 477 -26.36 -15.79 10.34
N TYR A 478 -25.46 -14.83 10.08
CA TYR A 478 -24.89 -14.64 8.75
C TYR A 478 -23.99 -15.83 8.34
N SER A 479 -23.84 -16.05 7.04
CA SER A 479 -22.85 -17.00 6.52
C SER A 479 -21.50 -16.30 6.47
N VAL A 480 -20.56 -16.70 7.32
CA VAL A 480 -19.24 -16.08 7.43
C VAL A 480 -18.15 -17.13 7.22
N LYS A 481 -17.20 -16.85 6.34
CA LYS A 481 -15.91 -17.53 6.26
C LYS A 481 -14.84 -16.55 6.72
N SER A 482 -13.77 -17.04 7.35
CA SER A 482 -12.66 -16.19 7.76
C SER A 482 -11.31 -16.82 7.50
N LEU A 483 -10.32 -15.98 7.19
CA LEU A 483 -8.92 -16.37 7.02
C LEU A 483 -8.05 -15.47 7.89
N GLU A 484 -7.12 -16.04 8.64
CA GLU A 484 -6.04 -15.29 9.29
C GLU A 484 -4.73 -15.69 8.63
N MET A 485 -3.99 -14.72 8.10
CA MET A 485 -2.73 -14.98 7.38
C MET A 485 -1.54 -14.53 8.20
N ALA A 486 -0.39 -15.21 8.06
CA ALA A 486 0.89 -14.77 8.61
C ALA A 486 1.44 -13.55 7.83
N SER A 487 0.72 -12.45 7.90
CA SER A 487 0.97 -11.19 7.22
C SER A 487 0.56 -10.02 8.12
N GLY A 488 0.79 -8.79 7.68
CA GLY A 488 0.12 -7.63 8.25
C GLY A 488 -0.61 -6.82 7.19
N HIS A 489 -0.50 -5.50 7.28
CA HIS A 489 -1.33 -4.56 6.52
C HIS A 489 -0.79 -4.30 5.10
N ASP A 490 -0.63 -5.38 4.33
CA ASP A 490 0.21 -5.42 3.13
C ASP A 490 -0.58 -5.87 1.88
N TYR A 491 -0.37 -5.18 0.75
CA TYR A 491 -1.12 -5.49 -0.49
C TYR A 491 -0.78 -6.85 -1.10
N ILE A 492 0.43 -7.37 -0.85
CA ILE A 492 0.82 -8.69 -1.36
C ILE A 492 -0.01 -9.82 -0.74
N SER A 493 -0.32 -9.77 0.56
CA SER A 493 -1.19 -10.76 1.21
C SER A 493 -2.64 -10.56 0.80
N TRP A 494 -3.08 -9.32 0.59
CA TRP A 494 -4.42 -9.05 0.05
C TRP A 494 -4.58 -9.56 -1.38
N CYS A 495 -3.53 -9.57 -2.19
CA CYS A 495 -3.57 -10.20 -3.52
C CYS A 495 -3.92 -11.69 -3.44
N GLU A 496 -3.27 -12.44 -2.54
CA GLU A 496 -3.61 -13.85 -2.27
C GLU A 496 -5.05 -14.00 -1.77
N THR A 497 -5.42 -13.13 -0.82
CA THR A 497 -6.74 -13.15 -0.19
C THR A 497 -7.87 -12.88 -1.19
N LEU A 498 -7.67 -11.99 -2.17
CA LEU A 498 -8.65 -11.75 -3.21
C LEU A 498 -9.01 -13.03 -3.96
N TYR A 499 -8.01 -13.83 -4.34
CA TYR A 499 -8.25 -15.12 -5.00
C TYR A 499 -8.98 -16.10 -4.08
N ILE A 500 -8.47 -16.31 -2.86
CA ILE A 500 -9.04 -17.27 -1.90
C ILE A 500 -10.49 -16.90 -1.54
N GLY A 501 -10.73 -15.62 -1.23
CA GLY A 501 -12.03 -15.10 -0.86
C GLY A 501 -13.03 -15.11 -2.01
N ALA A 502 -12.62 -14.67 -3.22
CA ALA A 502 -13.50 -14.70 -4.39
C ALA A 502 -13.90 -16.14 -4.74
N LYS A 503 -12.95 -17.08 -4.67
CA LYS A 503 -13.23 -18.51 -4.86
C LYS A 503 -14.21 -19.02 -3.81
N ALA A 504 -13.96 -18.75 -2.52
CA ALA A 504 -14.81 -19.19 -1.42
C ALA A 504 -16.24 -18.61 -1.46
N LEU A 505 -16.44 -17.46 -2.09
CA LEU A 505 -17.73 -16.78 -2.25
C LEU A 505 -18.46 -17.13 -3.56
N THR A 506 -17.80 -17.83 -4.49
CA THR A 506 -18.38 -18.24 -5.78
C THR A 506 -18.57 -19.74 -5.92
N GLU A 507 -17.77 -20.54 -5.23
CA GLU A 507 -18.03 -21.96 -5.04
C GLU A 507 -19.15 -22.10 -4.00
N GLY A 508 -20.29 -22.66 -4.42
CA GLY A 508 -21.52 -22.75 -3.63
C GLY A 508 -21.31 -23.34 -2.24
N LYS A 509 -22.28 -23.13 -1.34
CA LYS A 509 -22.31 -23.81 -0.03
C LYS A 509 -22.17 -25.31 -0.28
N TYR A 510 -21.09 -25.90 0.23
CA TYR A 510 -20.88 -27.36 0.22
C TYR A 510 -22.03 -28.09 0.89
#